data_AF-A0A7S2IEU5-F1
#
_entry.id   AF-A0A7S2IEU5-F1
#
_cell.length_a   1.000
_cell.length_b   1.000
_cell.length_c   1.000
_cell.angle_alpha   90.00
_cell.angle_beta   90.00
_cell.angle_gamma   90.00
#
_symmetry.space_group_name_H-M   'P 1'
#
loop_
_entity.id
_entity.type
_entity.pdbx_description
1 polymer ?
#
loop_
_entity_poly.entity_id
_entity_poly.type
_entity_poly.pdbx_seq_one_letter_code
_entity_poly.pdbx_strand_id
1 'polypeptide(L)'
;VTVAYFALYYGLMVLQVKMRSDAKDRAEDSGEVFNRYSTRDRGAVMGDRAFLNALEQMGPLLAAMWMCAACVSARMATFLGAGAVLSRVFYPVLWSLGPGGKWTMLVDISTAPYYTCVCVMLAATAVWAFTGVNVADKGWGAMVPVAAGSSLLLLGCILVVGKALHLAT
;
A
#
# COMPACT_ATOMS: atom_id res chain seq x y z
N VAL A 1 -1.67 11.71 10.55
CA VAL A 1 -1.45 10.65 9.55
C VAL A 1 -0.18 10.88 8.74
N THR A 2 -0.02 12.02 8.04
CA THR A 2 1.17 12.35 7.23
C THR A 2 2.50 12.09 7.94
N VAL A 3 2.69 12.68 9.12
CA VAL A 3 3.93 12.50 9.91
C VAL A 3 4.17 11.03 10.26
N ALA A 4 3.12 10.30 10.65
CA ALA A 4 3.23 8.88 10.97
C ALA A 4 3.62 8.04 9.74
N TYR A 5 3.08 8.38 8.57
CA TYR A 5 3.45 7.70 7.32
C TYR A 5 4.91 7.97 6.95
N PHE A 6 5.39 9.22 7.06
CA PHE A 6 6.80 9.53 6.82
C PHE A 6 7.73 8.83 7.82
N ALA A 7 7.36 8.80 9.11
CA ALA A 7 8.13 8.06 10.11
C ALA A 7 8.21 6.56 9.76
N LEU A 8 7.09 5.95 9.35
CA LEU A 8 7.06 4.57 8.86
C LEU A 8 7.93 4.38 7.62
N TYR A 9 7.81 5.27 6.62
CA TYR A 9 8.60 5.23 5.39
C TYR A 9 10.11 5.24 5.67
N TYR A 10 10.58 6.17 6.50
CA TYR A 10 11.99 6.23 6.88
C TYR A 10 12.41 5.02 7.73
N GLY A 11 11.54 4.52 8.60
CA GLY A 11 11.77 3.28 9.33
C GLY A 11 11.95 2.07 8.41
N LEU A 12 11.13 1.95 7.36
CA LEU A 12 11.23 0.88 6.36
C LEU A 12 12.48 1.04 5.48
N MET A 13 12.91 2.27 5.20
CA MET A 13 14.18 2.53 4.52
C MET A 13 15.38 2.04 5.35
N VAL A 14 15.40 2.35 6.66
CA VAL A 14 16.43 1.84 7.58
C VAL A 14 16.38 0.30 7.65
N LEU A 15 15.18 -0.28 7.71
CA LEU A 15 15.00 -1.73 7.69
C LEU A 15 15.57 -2.35 6.41
N GLN A 16 15.34 -1.76 5.25
CA GLN A 16 15.89 -2.23 3.97
C GLN A 16 17.42 -2.24 4.00
N VAL A 17 18.04 -1.15 4.45
CA VAL A 17 19.51 -1.05 4.54
C VAL A 17 20.05 -2.12 5.50
N LYS A 18 19.45 -2.27 6.68
CA LYS A 18 19.85 -3.29 7.64
C LYS A 18 19.74 -4.70 7.06
N MET A 19 18.61 -5.04 6.44
CA MET A 19 18.39 -6.38 5.87
C MET A 19 19.38 -6.70 4.75
N ARG A 20 19.80 -5.70 3.97
CA ARG A 20 20.86 -5.85 2.96
C ARG A 20 22.24 -6.02 3.59
N SER A 21 22.53 -5.32 4.69
CA SER A 21 23.76 -5.52 5.45
C SER A 21 23.82 -6.94 6.02
N ASP A 22 22.77 -7.37 6.71
CA ASP A 22 22.73 -8.71 7.30
C ASP A 22 22.80 -9.81 6.21
N ALA A 23 22.28 -9.55 5.01
CA ALA A 23 22.39 -10.45 3.86
C ALA A 23 23.80 -10.55 3.29
N LYS A 24 24.56 -9.45 3.35
CA LYS A 24 25.97 -9.43 2.98
C LYS A 24 26.78 -10.29 3.96
N ASP A 25 26.58 -10.08 5.25
CA ASP A 25 27.29 -10.81 6.30
C ASP A 25 27.02 -12.33 6.19
N ARG A 26 25.76 -12.73 5.97
CA ARG A 26 25.39 -14.13 5.73
C ARG A 26 26.04 -14.75 4.50
N ALA A 27 26.26 -13.97 3.43
CA ALA A 27 26.92 -14.46 2.23
C ALA A 27 28.43 -14.64 2.45
N GLU A 28 29.07 -13.69 3.14
CA GLU A 28 30.48 -13.80 3.52
C GLU A 28 30.73 -15.03 4.41
N ASP A 29 29.85 -15.27 5.38
CA ASP A 29 29.91 -16.44 6.28
C ASP A 29 29.76 -17.78 5.53
N SER A 30 29.00 -17.82 4.42
CA SER A 30 28.82 -19.01 3.60
C SER A 30 29.86 -19.17 2.48
N GLY A 31 30.82 -18.24 2.40
CA GLY A 31 31.82 -18.21 1.31
C GLY A 31 31.24 -17.84 -0.06
N GLU A 32 30.01 -17.29 -0.09
CA GLU A 32 29.39 -16.78 -1.31
C GLU A 32 29.73 -15.31 -1.53
N VAL A 33 29.89 -14.90 -2.80
CA VAL A 33 30.06 -13.48 -3.12
C VAL A 33 28.71 -12.77 -3.01
N PHE A 34 28.61 -11.80 -2.09
CA PHE A 34 27.42 -10.97 -1.98
C PHE A 34 27.15 -10.24 -3.29
N ASN A 35 25.97 -10.46 -3.86
CA ASN A 35 25.50 -9.75 -5.04
C ASN A 35 24.29 -8.90 -4.66
N ARG A 36 24.43 -7.58 -4.77
CA ARG A 36 23.38 -6.60 -4.44
C ARG A 36 22.07 -6.77 -5.24
N TYR A 37 22.15 -7.42 -6.40
CA TYR A 37 21.03 -7.70 -7.28
C TYR A 37 20.49 -9.13 -7.15
N SER A 38 21.13 -9.94 -6.30
CA SER A 38 20.68 -11.30 -6.04
C SER A 38 19.39 -11.28 -5.24
N THR A 39 18.36 -11.90 -5.79
CA THR A 39 17.07 -12.15 -5.12
C THR A 39 17.10 -13.40 -4.23
N ARG A 40 18.29 -13.94 -3.93
CA ARG A 40 18.44 -15.20 -3.18
C ARG A 40 18.23 -15.02 -1.69
N ASP A 41 18.67 -13.90 -1.10
CA ASP A 41 18.52 -13.67 0.33
C ASP A 41 17.10 -13.18 0.66
N ARG A 42 16.40 -13.96 1.47
CA ARG A 42 14.99 -13.73 1.81
C ARG A 42 14.79 -12.45 2.63
N GLY A 43 15.74 -12.12 3.50
CA GLY A 43 15.71 -10.91 4.31
C GLY A 43 15.88 -9.66 3.46
N ALA A 44 16.86 -9.67 2.54
CA ALA A 44 17.06 -8.59 1.57
C ALA A 44 15.84 -8.38 0.68
N VAL A 45 15.24 -9.46 0.16
CA VAL A 45 14.00 -9.39 -0.62
C VAL A 45 12.85 -8.79 0.20
N MET A 46 12.66 -9.22 1.45
CA MET A 46 11.64 -8.65 2.32
C MET A 46 11.86 -7.15 2.56
N GLY A 47 13.10 -6.74 2.85
CA GLY A 47 13.46 -5.34 3.09
C GLY A 47 13.16 -4.47 1.87
N ASP A 48 13.54 -4.95 0.69
CA ASP A 48 13.27 -4.27 -0.58
C ASP A 48 11.78 -4.15 -0.86
N ARG A 49 11.01 -5.22 -0.65
CA ARG A 49 9.57 -5.22 -0.88
C ARG A 49 8.84 -4.29 0.09
N ALA A 50 9.22 -4.29 1.36
CA ALA A 50 8.60 -3.41 2.35
C ALA A 50 8.84 -1.92 2.02
N PHE A 51 10.09 -1.55 1.72
CA PHE A 51 10.43 -0.16 1.40
C PHE A 51 9.84 0.30 0.05
N LEU A 52 10.08 -0.45 -1.03
CA LEU A 52 9.61 -0.05 -2.37
C LEU A 52 8.08 0.03 -2.42
N ASN A 53 7.40 -0.89 -1.75
CA ASN A 53 5.96 -0.84 -1.67
C ASN A 53 5.47 0.39 -0.89
N ALA A 54 6.13 0.80 0.20
CA ALA A 54 5.80 2.07 0.85
C ALA A 54 6.07 3.28 -0.07
N LEU A 55 7.19 3.29 -0.81
CA LEU A 55 7.53 4.37 -1.73
C LEU A 55 6.48 4.54 -2.84
N GLU A 56 6.13 3.46 -3.52
CA GLU A 56 5.15 3.46 -4.63
C GLU A 56 3.77 3.93 -4.16
N GLN A 57 3.40 3.57 -2.93
CA GLN A 57 2.07 3.75 -2.40
C GLN A 57 1.90 5.11 -1.70
N MET A 58 3.00 5.80 -1.38
CA MET A 58 3.01 7.11 -0.74
C MET A 58 2.24 8.17 -1.53
N GLY A 59 2.52 8.29 -2.83
CA GLY A 59 1.89 9.27 -3.71
C GLY A 59 0.36 9.15 -3.70
N PRO A 60 -0.21 7.98 -4.04
CA PRO A 60 -1.64 7.75 -4.00
C PRO A 60 -2.28 8.05 -2.64
N LEU A 61 -1.66 7.63 -1.52
CA LEU A 61 -2.22 7.87 -0.19
C LEU A 61 -2.21 9.36 0.16
N LEU A 62 -1.08 10.05 0.00
CA LEU A 62 -0.98 11.46 0.37
C LEU A 62 -1.94 12.30 -0.50
N ALA A 63 -2.00 12.04 -1.80
CA ALA A 63 -2.93 12.72 -2.69
C ALA A 63 -4.39 12.47 -2.26
N ALA A 64 -4.79 11.21 -2.10
CA ALA A 64 -6.15 10.84 -1.72
C ALA A 64 -6.56 11.44 -0.36
N MET A 65 -5.68 11.34 0.63
CA MET A 65 -5.92 11.84 1.98
C MET A 65 -6.06 13.35 2.02
N TRP A 66 -5.15 14.09 1.38
CA TRP A 66 -5.21 15.56 1.41
C TRP A 66 -6.38 16.11 0.59
N MET A 67 -6.67 15.52 -0.57
CA MET A 67 -7.87 15.88 -1.34
C MET A 67 -9.15 15.61 -0.54
N CYS A 68 -9.26 14.43 0.07
CA CYS A 68 -10.41 14.10 0.92
C CYS A 68 -10.51 15.02 2.14
N ALA A 69 -9.38 15.38 2.76
CA ALA A 69 -9.38 16.25 3.93
C ALA A 69 -9.83 17.67 3.58
N ALA A 70 -9.40 18.20 2.42
CA ALA A 70 -9.72 19.54 1.96
C ALA A 70 -11.16 19.66 1.43
N CYS A 71 -11.63 18.68 0.67
CA CYS A 71 -12.89 18.78 -0.08
C CYS A 71 -14.07 18.06 0.58
N VAL A 72 -13.82 17.00 1.36
CA VAL A 72 -14.88 16.10 1.86
C VAL A 72 -14.98 16.16 3.38
N SER A 73 -13.95 15.69 4.09
CA SER A 73 -13.90 15.70 5.56
C SER A 73 -12.50 15.34 6.07
N ALA A 74 -11.92 16.24 6.87
CA ALA A 74 -10.67 15.97 7.59
C ALA A 74 -10.79 14.77 8.55
N ARG A 75 -11.97 14.57 9.15
CA ARG A 75 -12.22 13.45 10.07
C ARG A 75 -12.20 12.12 9.32
N MET A 76 -12.88 12.05 8.18
CA MET A 76 -12.90 10.85 7.34
C MET A 76 -11.50 10.51 6.82
N ALA A 77 -10.79 11.52 6.29
CA ALA A 77 -9.41 11.36 5.85
C ALA A 77 -8.47 10.88 6.97
N THR A 78 -8.70 11.32 8.21
CA THR A 78 -7.92 10.86 9.37
C THR A 78 -8.14 9.38 9.67
N PHE A 79 -9.40 8.92 9.70
CA PHE A 79 -9.70 7.50 9.98
C PHE A 79 -9.19 6.58 8.87
N LEU A 80 -9.49 6.89 7.60
CA LEU A 80 -9.06 6.08 6.46
C LEU A 80 -7.54 6.15 6.29
N GLY A 81 -6.94 7.32 6.49
CA GLY A 81 -5.49 7.49 6.47
C GLY A 81 -4.80 6.71 7.58
N ALA A 82 -5.35 6.68 8.80
CA ALA A 82 -4.82 5.87 9.90
C ALA A 82 -4.93 4.37 9.59
N GLY A 83 -6.06 3.92 9.03
CA GLY A 83 -6.23 2.55 8.54
C GLY A 83 -5.16 2.16 7.51
N ALA A 84 -4.93 3.01 6.53
CA ALA A 84 -3.87 2.80 5.52
C ALA A 84 -2.47 2.73 6.13
N VAL A 85 -2.13 3.61 7.08
CA VAL A 85 -0.83 3.55 7.79
C VAL A 85 -0.69 2.25 8.56
N LEU A 86 -1.71 1.85 9.33
CA LEU A 86 -1.69 0.60 10.11
C LEU A 86 -1.50 -0.62 9.20
N SER A 87 -2.22 -0.67 8.07
CA SER A 87 -2.02 -1.71 7.06
C SER A 87 -0.55 -1.81 6.63
N ARG A 88 0.14 -0.69 6.42
CA ARG A 88 1.56 -0.67 6.02
C ARG A 88 2.51 -1.07 7.15
N VAL A 89 2.16 -0.80 8.41
CA VAL A 89 2.94 -1.30 9.56
C VAL A 89 2.95 -2.83 9.58
N PHE A 90 1.83 -3.48 9.28
CA PHE A 90 1.74 -4.94 9.25
C PHE A 90 2.35 -5.60 8.02
N TYR A 91 2.63 -4.83 6.95
CA TYR A 91 3.17 -5.36 5.70
C TYR A 91 4.48 -6.16 5.86
N PRO A 92 5.57 -5.62 6.47
CA PRO A 92 6.81 -6.37 6.64
C PRO A 92 6.62 -7.60 7.55
N VAL A 93 5.74 -7.52 8.55
CA VAL A 93 5.45 -8.63 9.46
C VAL A 93 4.78 -9.76 8.69
N LEU A 94 3.71 -9.47 7.94
CA LEU A 94 2.99 -10.48 7.16
C LEU A 94 3.86 -11.05 6.02
N TRP A 95 4.78 -10.27 5.47
CA TRP A 95 5.78 -10.76 4.52
C TRP A 95 6.75 -11.75 5.18
N SER A 96 7.22 -11.46 6.40
CA SER A 96 8.15 -12.35 7.13
C SER A 96 7.56 -13.70 7.52
N LEU A 97 6.22 -13.80 7.61
CA LEU A 97 5.51 -15.05 7.90
C LEU A 97 5.34 -15.94 6.65
N GLY A 98 5.60 -15.41 5.46
CA GLY A 98 5.48 -16.16 4.20
C GLY A 98 6.70 -17.05 3.92
N PRO A 99 6.52 -18.20 3.25
CA PRO A 99 7.63 -19.07 2.92
C PRO A 99 8.51 -18.45 1.82
N GLY A 100 9.82 -18.40 2.08
CA GLY A 100 10.81 -18.16 1.04
C GLY A 100 10.89 -16.75 0.47
N GLY A 101 10.39 -15.73 1.18
CA GLY A 101 10.40 -14.35 0.68
C GLY A 101 9.48 -14.13 -0.53
N LYS A 102 8.48 -15.00 -0.71
CA LYS A 102 7.49 -14.93 -1.78
C LYS A 102 6.24 -14.20 -1.32
N TRP A 103 5.54 -13.61 -2.28
CA TRP A 103 4.21 -13.06 -2.04
C TRP A 103 3.24 -14.17 -1.62
N THR A 104 2.43 -13.91 -0.61
CA THR A 104 1.41 -14.83 -0.11
C THR A 104 0.10 -14.08 0.14
N MET A 105 -0.99 -14.83 0.31
CA MET A 105 -2.28 -14.28 0.69
C MET A 105 -2.24 -13.52 2.02
N LEU A 106 -1.28 -13.79 2.91
CA LEU A 106 -1.09 -13.03 4.15
C LEU A 106 -0.70 -11.58 3.87
N VAL A 107 0.11 -11.34 2.83
CA VAL A 107 0.50 -9.98 2.41
C VAL A 107 -0.73 -9.22 1.89
N ASP A 108 -1.69 -9.93 1.31
CA ASP A 108 -2.92 -9.34 0.80
C ASP A 108 -3.83 -8.82 1.93
N ILE A 109 -3.77 -9.44 3.12
CA ILE A 109 -4.48 -8.96 4.33
C ILE A 109 -4.02 -7.56 4.73
N SER A 110 -2.76 -7.19 4.45
CA SER A 110 -2.29 -5.80 4.61
C SER A 110 -2.62 -4.95 3.39
N THR A 111 -2.51 -5.51 2.19
CA THR A 111 -2.57 -4.73 0.96
C THR A 111 -4.01 -4.32 0.58
N ALA A 112 -4.99 -5.21 0.74
CA ALA A 112 -6.38 -4.94 0.36
C ALA A 112 -7.04 -3.84 1.22
N PRO A 113 -6.88 -3.81 2.57
CA PRO A 113 -7.42 -2.71 3.37
C PRO A 113 -6.77 -1.37 3.04
N TYR A 114 -5.47 -1.36 2.70
CA TYR A 114 -4.79 -0.16 2.24
C TYR A 114 -5.44 0.41 0.98
N TYR A 115 -5.61 -0.43 -0.05
CA TYR A 115 -6.24 -0.01 -1.30
C TYR A 115 -7.66 0.47 -1.07
N THR A 116 -8.42 -0.22 -0.20
CA THR A 116 -9.77 0.19 0.16
C THR A 116 -9.79 1.60 0.74
N CYS A 117 -8.89 1.92 1.69
CA CYS A 117 -8.80 3.25 2.28
C CYS A 117 -8.51 4.33 1.22
N VAL A 118 -7.53 4.09 0.35
CA VAL A 118 -7.14 5.03 -0.72
C VAL A 118 -8.27 5.22 -1.73
N CYS A 119 -8.86 4.14 -2.22
CA CYS A 119 -9.96 4.16 -3.19
C CYS A 119 -11.20 4.85 -2.64
N VAL A 120 -11.56 4.62 -1.37
CA VAL A 120 -12.70 5.31 -0.74
C VAL A 120 -12.47 6.81 -0.66
N MET A 121 -11.27 7.25 -0.25
CA MET A 121 -10.95 8.68 -0.20
C MET A 121 -11.00 9.34 -1.58
N LEU A 122 -10.45 8.68 -2.61
CA LEU A 122 -10.52 9.16 -3.99
C LEU A 122 -11.97 9.19 -4.51
N ALA A 123 -12.73 8.13 -4.29
CA ALA A 123 -14.11 8.03 -4.75
C ALA A 123 -15.03 9.04 -4.06
N ALA A 124 -14.86 9.26 -2.75
CA ALA A 124 -15.62 10.29 -2.04
C ALA A 124 -15.30 11.70 -2.56
N THR A 125 -14.03 11.98 -2.85
CA THR A 125 -13.61 13.25 -3.47
C THR A 125 -14.20 13.39 -4.87
N ALA A 126 -14.21 12.31 -5.67
CA ALA A 126 -14.82 12.32 -7.00
C ALA A 126 -16.34 12.54 -6.94
N VAL A 127 -17.06 11.86 -6.04
CA VAL A 127 -18.50 12.07 -5.85
C VAL A 127 -18.79 13.52 -5.50
N TRP A 128 -18.02 14.10 -4.56
CA TRP A 128 -18.16 15.51 -4.22
C TRP A 128 -17.89 16.42 -5.43
N ALA A 129 -16.81 16.17 -6.18
CA ALA A 129 -16.43 17.00 -7.33
C ALA A 129 -17.46 16.96 -8.48
N PHE A 130 -18.07 15.79 -8.74
CA PHE A 130 -19.00 15.63 -9.87
C PHE A 130 -20.46 15.91 -9.51
N THR A 131 -20.86 15.73 -8.25
CA THR A 131 -22.27 15.81 -7.85
C THR A 131 -22.56 16.90 -6.82
N GLY A 132 -21.53 17.47 -6.19
CA GLY A 132 -21.65 18.36 -5.04
C GLY A 132 -22.09 17.64 -3.75
N VAL A 133 -22.35 16.33 -3.79
CA VAL A 133 -22.81 15.57 -2.63
C VAL A 133 -21.61 15.21 -1.76
N ASN A 134 -21.61 15.70 -0.52
CA ASN A 134 -20.63 15.28 0.48
C ASN A 134 -21.05 13.94 1.10
N VAL A 135 -20.30 12.88 0.80
CA VAL A 135 -20.54 11.52 1.32
C VAL A 135 -20.40 11.48 2.84
N ALA A 136 -19.53 12.30 3.44
CA ALA A 136 -19.30 12.29 4.88
C ALA A 136 -20.54 12.74 5.66
N ASP A 137 -21.36 13.64 5.09
CA ASP A 137 -22.58 14.16 5.72
C ASP A 137 -23.72 13.14 5.72
N LYS A 138 -23.64 12.13 4.86
CA LYS A 138 -24.61 11.02 4.78
C LYS A 138 -24.32 9.88 5.76
N GLY A 139 -23.23 10.00 6.53
CA GLY A 139 -22.80 9.03 7.54
C GLY A 139 -22.09 7.80 6.96
N TRP A 140 -21.61 6.93 7.85
CA TRP A 140 -20.81 5.73 7.48
C TRP A 140 -21.53 4.75 6.56
N GLY A 141 -22.86 4.69 6.61
CA GLY A 141 -23.65 3.83 5.71
C GLY A 141 -23.49 4.21 4.23
N ALA A 142 -23.31 5.50 3.92
CA ALA A 142 -23.04 5.96 2.56
C ALA A 142 -21.64 5.63 2.07
N MET A 143 -20.70 5.28 2.97
CA MET A 143 -19.35 4.86 2.59
C MET A 143 -19.32 3.43 2.06
N VAL A 144 -20.27 2.58 2.44
CA VAL A 144 -20.36 1.19 1.96
C VAL A 144 -20.53 1.12 0.43
N PRO A 145 -21.51 1.79 -0.20
CA PRO A 145 -21.63 1.78 -1.65
C PRO A 145 -20.46 2.49 -2.34
N VAL A 146 -19.87 3.52 -1.74
CA VAL A 146 -18.66 4.18 -2.28
C VAL A 146 -17.47 3.24 -2.28
N ALA A 147 -17.26 2.51 -1.17
CA ALA A 147 -16.21 1.50 -1.06
C ALA A 147 -16.44 0.38 -2.07
N ALA A 148 -17.63 -0.24 -2.08
CA ALA A 148 -17.97 -1.30 -3.01
C ALA A 148 -17.83 -0.85 -4.48
N GLY A 149 -18.38 0.31 -4.83
CA GLY A 149 -18.31 0.88 -6.17
C GLY A 149 -16.88 1.16 -6.62
N SER A 150 -16.05 1.76 -5.75
CA SER A 150 -14.64 2.05 -6.05
C SER A 150 -13.80 0.79 -6.23
N SER A 151 -14.04 -0.24 -5.40
CA SER A 151 -13.36 -1.53 -5.52
C SER A 151 -13.77 -2.28 -6.78
N LEU A 152 -15.06 -2.29 -7.13
CA LEU A 152 -15.56 -2.89 -8.36
C LEU A 152 -15.03 -2.18 -9.61
N LEU A 153 -14.96 -0.85 -9.58
CA LEU A 153 -14.40 -0.06 -10.67
C LEU A 153 -12.92 -0.39 -10.88
N LEU A 154 -12.13 -0.44 -9.80
CA LEU A 154 -10.73 -0.83 -9.86
C LEU A 154 -10.56 -2.24 -10.44
N LEU A 155 -11.36 -3.20 -9.95
CA LEU A 155 -11.33 -4.58 -10.44
C LEU A 155 -11.68 -4.66 -11.93
N GLY A 156 -12.70 -3.91 -12.37
CA GLY A 156 -13.09 -3.78 -13.77
C GLY A 156 -11.95 -3.22 -14.63
N CYS A 157 -11.31 -2.13 -14.19
CA CYS A 157 -10.15 -1.56 -14.89
C CYS A 157 -9.01 -2.57 -15.02
N ILE A 158 -8.68 -3.31 -13.96
CA ILE A 158 -7.64 -4.33 -13.97
C ILE A 158 -7.97 -5.43 -14.99
N LEU A 159 -9.20 -5.93 -15.01
CA LEU A 159 -9.63 -6.98 -15.95
C LEU A 159 -9.60 -6.50 -17.40
N VAL A 160 -10.07 -5.28 -17.67
CA VAL A 160 -10.08 -4.69 -19.02
C VAL A 160 -8.66 -4.47 -19.53
N VAL A 161 -7.80 -3.82 -18.75
CA VAL A 161 -6.40 -3.56 -19.13
C VAL A 161 -5.64 -4.88 -19.27
N GLY A 162 -5.84 -5.83 -18.36
CA GLY A 162 -5.23 -7.15 -18.43
C GLY A 162 -5.60 -7.90 -19.71
N LYS A 163 -6.89 -7.88 -20.09
CA LYS A 163 -7.35 -8.47 -21.34
C LYS A 163 -6.77 -7.76 -22.56
N ALA A 164 -6.72 -6.42 -22.55
CA ALA A 164 -6.16 -5.64 -23.65
C ALA A 164 -4.67 -5.95 -23.86
N LEU A 165 -3.90 -6.06 -22.77
CA LEU A 165 -2.49 -6.45 -22.82
C LEU A 165 -2.31 -7.87 -23.34
N HIS A 166 -3.14 -8.82 -22.89
CA HIS A 166 -3.06 -10.21 -23.36
C HIS A 166 -3.36 -10.36 -24.85
N LEU A 167 -4.22 -9.51 -25.42
CA LEU A 167 -4.51 -9.51 -26.86
C LEU A 167 -3.41 -8.83 -27.69
N ALA A 168 -2.56 -8.01 -27.05
CA ALA A 168 -1.49 -7.26 -27.70
C ALA A 168 -0.13 -7.98 -27.69
N THR A 169 0.02 -9.05 -26.89
CA THR A 169 1.22 -9.89 -26.77
C THR A 169 1.01 -11.24 -27.44
#